data_AF-A0A2D6JPR0-F1
#
_entry.id   AF-A0A2D6JPR0-F1
#
_cell.length_a   1.000
_cell.length_b   1.000
_cell.length_c   1.000
_cell.angle_alpha   90.00
_cell.angle_beta   90.00
_cell.angle_gamma   90.00
#
_symmetry.space_group_name_H-M   'P 1'
#
loop_
_entity.id
_entity.type
_entity.pdbx_description
1 polymer ?
#
loop_
_entity_poly.entity_id
_entity_poly.type
_entity_poly.pdbx_seq_one_letter_code
_entity_poly.pdbx_strand_id
1 'polypeptide(L)'
;MSLKFKDQTAYPTTGRSLMPHDHIQLAQAPNGELGPRCHNCGIRLTFGNAMVVNKYYMCWEHYVEATGADTATEISDADERFWMKQD
;
A
#
# COMPACT_ATOMS: atom_id res chain seq x y z
N MET A 1 -16.64 -24.49 25.42
CA MET A 1 -16.72 -24.70 23.97
C MET A 1 -15.35 -24.35 23.38
N SER A 2 -14.55 -25.33 22.96
CA SER A 2 -13.22 -25.04 22.37
C SER A 2 -13.38 -24.91 20.85
N LEU A 3 -13.12 -23.72 20.32
CA LEU A 3 -13.12 -23.48 18.88
C LEU A 3 -11.92 -24.21 18.27
N LYS A 4 -12.17 -25.34 17.60
CA LYS A 4 -11.15 -26.09 16.88
C LYS A 4 -10.89 -25.41 15.55
N PHE A 5 -9.88 -24.56 15.49
CA PHE A 5 -9.38 -24.01 14.24
C PHE A 5 -8.72 -25.12 13.42
N LYS A 6 -8.98 -25.13 12.11
CA LYS A 6 -8.58 -26.21 11.19
C LYS A 6 -7.05 -26.38 11.08
N ASP A 7 -6.31 -25.33 11.48
CA ASP A 7 -4.85 -25.24 11.39
C ASP A 7 -4.21 -24.86 12.74
N GLN A 8 -4.42 -25.68 13.77
CA GLN A 8 -3.77 -25.50 15.10
C GLN A 8 -2.37 -26.12 15.21
N THR A 9 -1.86 -26.72 14.14
CA THR A 9 -0.53 -27.33 14.16
C THR A 9 0.54 -26.26 14.20
N ALA A 10 1.45 -26.35 15.18
CA ALA A 10 2.58 -25.45 15.30
C ALA A 10 3.47 -25.55 14.05
N TYR A 11 3.86 -24.40 13.50
CA TYR A 11 4.87 -24.32 12.45
C TYR A 11 6.17 -24.97 12.94
N PRO A 12 6.84 -25.86 12.16
CA PRO A 12 6.68 -26.13 10.72
C PRO A 12 5.96 -27.45 10.37
N THR A 13 5.19 -28.06 11.27
CA THR A 13 4.60 -29.41 11.12
C THR A 13 3.68 -29.57 9.89
N THR A 14 3.31 -28.47 9.22
CA THR A 14 2.46 -28.41 8.02
C THR A 14 3.23 -28.54 6.70
N GLY A 15 4.56 -28.71 6.70
CA GLY A 15 5.36 -28.84 5.47
C GLY A 15 5.50 -27.53 4.67
N ARG A 16 4.98 -26.42 5.19
CA ARG A 16 5.20 -25.07 4.65
C ARG A 16 6.55 -24.57 5.18
N SER A 17 7.51 -24.35 4.28
CA SER A 17 8.89 -23.98 4.64
C SER A 17 9.11 -22.48 4.92
N LEU A 18 8.18 -21.61 4.55
CA LEU A 18 8.20 -20.17 4.83
C LEU A 18 6.78 -19.68 5.10
N MET A 19 6.63 -18.64 5.94
CA MET A 19 5.34 -17.95 6.00
C MET A 19 5.10 -17.35 4.60
N PRO A 20 3.94 -17.59 3.95
CA PRO A 20 3.75 -17.29 2.52
C PRO A 20 4.05 -15.83 2.12
N HIS A 21 4.09 -14.92 3.09
CA HIS A 21 4.24 -13.48 2.89
C HIS A 21 5.33 -12.85 3.79
N ASP A 22 6.49 -13.51 4.00
CA ASP A 22 7.67 -12.93 4.70
C ASP A 22 8.07 -11.54 4.21
N HIS A 23 7.82 -11.25 2.93
CA HIS A 23 8.24 -10.03 2.28
C HIS A 23 7.40 -8.80 2.66
N ILE A 24 6.26 -8.97 3.34
CA ILE A 24 5.37 -7.88 3.75
C ILE A 24 5.59 -7.57 5.23
N GLN A 25 6.30 -6.48 5.50
CA GLN A 25 6.46 -5.99 6.86
C GLN A 25 5.21 -5.20 7.28
N LEU A 26 4.47 -5.76 8.23
CA LEU A 26 3.32 -5.11 8.83
C LEU A 26 3.76 -4.21 9.99
N ALA A 27 3.12 -3.06 10.12
CA ALA A 27 3.25 -2.15 11.23
C ALA A 27 1.89 -1.95 11.89
N GLN A 28 1.88 -1.95 13.23
CA GLN A 28 0.71 -1.57 14.00
C GLN A 28 0.83 -0.10 14.38
N ALA A 29 -0.20 0.67 14.07
CA ALA A 29 -0.35 2.04 14.54
C ALA A 29 -0.82 2.05 16.01
N PRO A 30 -0.57 3.13 16.78
CA PRO A 30 -0.93 3.21 18.19
C PRO A 30 -2.43 3.10 18.47
N ASN A 31 -3.26 3.45 17.48
CA ASN A 31 -4.71 3.31 17.48
C ASN A 31 -5.19 1.85 17.19
N GLY A 32 -4.26 0.92 16.99
CA GLY A 32 -4.56 -0.48 16.67
C GLY A 32 -4.77 -0.78 15.19
N GLU A 33 -4.71 0.23 14.31
CA GLU A 33 -4.80 -0.01 12.86
C GLU A 33 -3.56 -0.74 12.36
N LEU A 34 -3.79 -1.76 11.54
CA LEU A 34 -2.73 -2.49 10.86
C LEU A 34 -2.47 -1.83 9.52
N GLY A 35 -1.20 -1.66 9.17
CA GLY A 35 -0.81 -1.09 7.90
C GLY A 35 0.53 -1.61 7.41
N PRO A 36 0.78 -1.63 6.10
CA PRO A 36 2.05 -2.10 5.55
C PRO A 36 3.14 -1.03 5.73
N ARG A 37 4.40 -1.46 5.65
CA ARG A 37 5.53 -0.54 5.49
C ARG A 37 5.87 -0.35 4.02
N CYS A 38 6.30 0.86 3.66
CA CYS A 38 6.92 1.07 2.36
C CYS A 38 8.17 0.20 2.22
N HIS A 39 8.31 -0.51 1.10
CA HIS A 39 9.46 -1.36 0.85
C HIS A 39 10.78 -0.60 0.77
N ASN A 40 10.77 0.65 0.30
CA ASN A 40 11.99 1.45 0.12
C ASN A 40 12.35 2.27 1.36
N CYS A 41 11.42 3.10 1.87
CA CYS A 41 11.70 3.99 2.98
C CYS A 41 11.28 3.45 4.36
N GLY A 42 10.55 2.33 4.43
CA GLY A 42 10.17 1.70 5.70
C GLY A 42 9.14 2.47 6.54
N ILE A 43 8.61 3.59 6.02
CA ILE A 43 7.57 4.37 6.68
C ILE A 43 6.30 3.53 6.85
N ARG A 44 5.58 3.79 7.94
CA ARG A 44 4.31 3.14 8.21
C ARG A 44 3.24 3.79 7.35
N LEU A 45 2.54 2.98 6.57
CA LEU A 45 1.43 3.40 5.73
C LEU A 45 0.16 2.72 6.23
N THR A 46 -1.00 3.34 6.01
CA THR A 46 -2.28 2.64 6.10
C THR A 46 -2.52 1.86 4.81
N PHE A 47 -3.33 0.81 4.84
CA PHE A 47 -3.67 0.07 3.62
C PHE A 47 -4.36 0.93 2.54
N GLY A 48 -5.01 2.04 2.92
CA GLY A 48 -5.60 2.99 1.98
C GLY A 48 -4.59 3.90 1.28
N ASN A 49 -3.46 4.21 1.93
CA ASN A 49 -2.43 5.10 1.38
C ASN A 49 -1.30 4.34 0.66
N ALA A 50 -1.18 3.03 0.90
CA ALA A 50 -0.12 2.22 0.30
C ALA A 50 -0.49 1.80 -1.13
N MET A 51 0.40 2.06 -2.08
CA MET A 51 0.27 1.57 -3.45
C MET A 51 0.95 0.21 -3.59
N VAL A 52 0.37 -0.67 -4.42
CA VAL A 52 0.89 -2.02 -4.63
C VAL A 52 1.67 -2.07 -5.95
N VAL A 53 2.93 -2.49 -5.87
CA VAL A 53 3.77 -2.78 -7.04
C VAL A 53 4.22 -4.23 -6.94
N ASN A 54 3.65 -5.09 -7.79
CA ASN A 54 3.85 -6.54 -7.74
C ASN A 54 3.54 -7.12 -6.35
N LYS A 55 4.58 -7.45 -5.58
CA LYS A 55 4.51 -8.02 -4.23
C LYS A 55 4.82 -7.02 -3.11
N TYR A 56 5.08 -5.76 -3.46
CA TYR A 56 5.55 -4.75 -2.52
C TYR A 56 4.52 -3.65 -2.30
N TYR A 57 4.47 -3.15 -1.06
CA TYR A 57 3.74 -1.93 -0.72
C TYR A 57 4.71 -0.74 -0.76
N MET A 58 4.30 0.36 -1.40
CA MET A 58 5.10 1.57 -1.57
C MET A 58 4.30 2.81 -1.20
N CYS A 59 4.99 3.89 -0.79
CA CYS A 59 4.36 5.20 -0.73
C CYS A 59 4.29 5.81 -2.14
N TRP A 60 3.52 6.89 -2.30
CA TRP A 60 3.31 7.56 -3.59
C TRP A 60 4.63 7.91 -4.30
N GLU A 61 5.58 8.52 -3.61
CA GLU A 61 6.86 8.95 -4.19
C GLU A 61 7.62 7.77 -4.83
N HIS A 62 7.80 6.68 -4.08
CA HIS A 62 8.48 5.48 -4.57
C HIS A 62 7.64 4.70 -5.60
N TYR A 63 6.31 4.81 -5.54
CA TYR A 63 5.45 4.26 -6.57
C TYR A 63 5.67 4.97 -7.91
N VAL A 64 5.72 6.29 -7.92
CA VAL A 64 6.01 7.11 -9.11
C VAL A 64 7.41 6.79 -9.64
N GLU A 65 8.43 6.70 -8.78
CA GLU A 65 9.78 6.29 -9.19
C GLU A 65 9.84 4.89 -9.81
N ALA A 66 9.10 3.93 -9.26
CA ALA A 66 9.10 2.54 -9.73
C ALA A 66 8.29 2.31 -11.01
N THR A 67 7.22 3.09 -11.21
CA THR A 67 6.27 2.90 -12.32
C THR A 67 6.39 3.94 -13.42
N GLY A 68 7.03 5.08 -13.14
CA GLY A 68 7.00 6.26 -14.02
C GLY A 68 5.61 6.86 -14.16
N ALA A 69 4.67 6.54 -13.27
CA ALA A 69 3.31 7.05 -13.33
C ALA A 69 3.30 8.57 -13.09
N ASP A 70 2.71 9.31 -14.02
CA ASP A 70 2.45 10.74 -13.88
C ASP A 70 0.95 10.99 -13.71
N THR A 71 0.57 12.14 -13.18
CA THR A 71 -0.84 12.51 -13.04
C THR A 71 -1.46 12.71 -14.42
N ALA A 72 -2.59 12.06 -14.69
CA ALA A 72 -3.33 12.27 -15.94
C ALA A 72 -4.05 13.63 -16.00
N THR A 73 -4.00 14.41 -14.92
CA THR A 73 -4.63 15.73 -14.85
C THR A 73 -3.72 16.74 -15.54
N GLU A 74 -4.03 17.05 -16.80
CA GLU A 74 -3.50 18.24 -17.45
C GLU A 74 -4.09 19.47 -16.76
N ILE A 75 -3.26 20.18 -16.00
CA ILE A 75 -3.61 21.53 -15.54
C ILE A 75 -3.61 22.40 -16.79
N SER A 76 -4.79 22.64 -17.36
CA SER A 76 -4.90 23.68 -18.37
C SER A 76 -4.60 25.01 -17.69
N ASP A 77 -3.47 25.62 -18.02
CA ASP A 77 -3.20 27.04 -17.79
C ASP A 77 -4.14 27.84 -18.68
N ALA A 78 -5.42 27.86 -18.32
CA ALA A 78 -6.36 28.80 -18.88
C ALA A 78 -6.01 30.17 -18.29
N ASP A 79 -5.23 30.94 -19.04
CA ASP A 79 -4.84 32.33 -18.73
C ASP A 79 -6.08 33.21 -18.43
N GLU A 80 -7.25 32.80 -18.93
CA GLU A 80 -8.54 33.42 -18.62
C GLU A 80 -9.53 32.41 -18.01
N ARG A 81 -10.15 32.81 -16.89
CA ARG A 81 -11.26 32.06 -16.28
C ARG A 81 -12.41 32.00 -17.27
N PHE A 82 -13.01 30.82 -17.47
CA PHE A 82 -13.99 30.59 -18.53
C PHE A 82 -15.24 31.48 -18.52
N TRP A 83 -15.56 32.15 -17.39
CA TRP A 83 -16.64 33.13 -17.25
C TRP A 83 -16.29 34.55 -17.69
N MET A 84 -15.03 34.82 -18.09
CA MET A 84 -14.57 36.14 -18.53
C MET A 84 -14.89 36.42 -20.02
N LYS A 85 -15.37 35.42 -20.78
CA LYS A 85 -15.83 35.64 -22.16
C LYS A 85 -17.16 36.40 -22.13
N GLN A 86 -17.11 37.71 -22.35
CA GLN A 86 -18.26 38.53 -22.70
C GLN A 86 -18.33 38.53 -24.23
N ASP A 87 -19.34 37.86 -24.81
CA ASP A 87 -19.74 38.06 -26.22
C ASP A 87 -20.42 39.44 -26.39
#